data_AF-A0A522KXU2-F1
#
_entry.id   AF-A0A522KXU2-F1
#
_cell.length_a   1.000
_cell.length_b   1.000
_cell.length_c   1.000
_cell.angle_alpha   90.00
_cell.angle_beta   90.00
_cell.angle_gamma   90.00
#
_symmetry.space_group_name_H-M   'P 1'
#
loop_
_entity.id
_entity.type
_entity.pdbx_description
1 polymer ?
#
loop_
_entity_poly.entity_id
_entity_poly.type
_entity_poly.pdbx_seq_one_letter_code
_entity_poly.pdbx_strand_id
1 'polypeptide(L)'
;MARGDSWSRAEVEACVASYLTMLALDLNGQRYNKTEYAEALMRKLDDRSRGSVEFKHCNISAVLLELGYPSINGYKPRFNYQLELLSVVESQLAGNPVVDAAAQAAVERPAIEIPVSESHDVWVVAPKPGNVREKAAEYAPNFLPVRRDYLAREARNRSLGRAGELFVLDLEARRLHAEGKKLLSERVEHVAASKGDGLGYDVLSYESDGRERLIEVKTTAFGELTPFYVSRNEIARSNADADKYRLYRLFDFREKPKVFQLPGSIEAHCRLDPVTYLARFNS
;
A
#
# COMPACT_ATOMS: atom_id res chain seq x y z
N MET A 1 4.64 40.84 -3.64
CA MET A 1 4.59 39.64 -4.50
C MET A 1 5.20 38.51 -3.70
N ALA A 2 4.42 37.47 -3.40
CA ALA A 2 4.83 36.39 -2.49
C ALA A 2 5.96 35.55 -3.12
N ARG A 3 7.16 35.62 -2.52
CA ARG A 3 8.32 34.78 -2.89
C ARG A 3 8.22 33.33 -2.36
N GLY A 4 7.05 32.94 -1.82
CA GLY A 4 6.87 31.66 -1.10
C GLY A 4 6.32 30.49 -1.92
N ASP A 5 5.86 30.68 -3.17
CA ASP A 5 5.08 29.64 -3.86
C ASP A 5 5.88 28.78 -4.86
N SER A 6 7.00 29.26 -5.41
CA SER A 6 7.82 28.48 -6.33
C SER A 6 8.95 27.78 -5.58
N TRP A 7 8.96 26.45 -5.57
CA TRP A 7 10.11 25.65 -5.14
C TRP A 7 11.22 25.77 -6.19
N SER A 8 12.43 26.13 -5.78
CA SER A 8 13.58 26.04 -6.69
C SER A 8 14.01 24.58 -6.86
N ARG A 9 14.63 24.25 -7.99
CA ARG A 9 15.17 22.92 -8.23
C ARG A 9 16.11 22.44 -7.12
N ALA A 10 16.96 23.32 -6.59
CA ALA A 10 17.88 22.99 -5.50
C ALA A 10 17.15 22.62 -4.20
N GLU A 11 16.04 23.30 -3.89
CA GLU A 11 15.19 22.94 -2.74
C GLU A 11 14.50 21.59 -2.96
N VAL A 12 14.02 21.32 -4.19
CA VAL A 12 13.44 20.02 -4.55
C VAL A 12 14.47 18.90 -4.40
N GLU A 13 15.67 19.10 -4.92
CA GLU A 13 16.79 18.15 -4.82
C GLU A 13 17.16 17.88 -3.35
N ALA A 14 17.21 18.91 -2.51
CA ALA A 14 17.48 18.77 -1.08
C ALA A 14 16.38 17.98 -0.34
N CYS A 15 15.10 18.25 -0.65
CA CYS A 15 13.98 17.48 -0.10
C CYS A 15 14.03 16.01 -0.52
N VAL A 16 14.28 15.73 -1.80
CA VAL A 16 14.37 14.34 -2.30
C VAL A 16 15.55 13.62 -1.65
N ALA A 17 16.73 14.25 -1.57
CA ALA A 17 17.90 13.65 -0.96
C ALA A 17 17.66 13.29 0.52
N SER A 18 17.11 14.24 1.29
CA SER A 18 16.75 14.01 2.70
C SER A 18 15.73 12.88 2.86
N TYR A 19 14.74 12.81 1.97
CA TYR A 19 13.73 11.76 1.99
C TYR A 19 14.37 10.39 1.68
N LEU A 20 15.19 10.29 0.64
CA LEU A 20 15.83 9.04 0.23
C LEU A 20 16.80 8.50 1.28
N THR A 21 17.51 9.38 2.01
CA THR A 21 18.28 8.98 3.18
C THR A 21 17.39 8.34 4.24
N MET A 22 16.29 8.99 4.63
CA MET A 22 15.35 8.40 5.59
C MET A 22 14.73 7.10 5.08
N LEU A 23 14.42 7.00 3.79
CA LEU A 23 13.83 5.80 3.19
C LEU A 23 14.80 4.61 3.30
N ALA A 24 16.09 4.81 3.03
CA ALA A 24 17.08 3.76 3.21
C ALA A 24 17.18 3.30 4.67
N LEU A 25 17.10 4.22 5.65
CA LEU A 25 17.08 3.87 7.07
C LEU A 25 15.82 3.06 7.42
N ASP A 26 14.65 3.55 7.00
CA ASP A 26 13.33 2.94 7.21
C ASP A 26 13.28 1.50 6.68
N LEU A 27 13.68 1.29 5.42
CA LEU A 27 13.68 -0.02 4.77
C LEU A 27 14.67 -1.02 5.40
N ASN A 28 15.75 -0.52 6.01
CA ASN A 28 16.69 -1.34 6.77
C ASN A 28 16.30 -1.52 8.24
N GLY A 29 15.13 -1.01 8.68
CA GLY A 29 14.68 -1.09 10.07
C GLY A 29 15.54 -0.26 11.04
N GLN A 30 16.28 0.72 10.54
CA GLN A 30 17.09 1.62 11.36
C GLN A 30 16.22 2.75 11.92
N ARG A 31 16.47 3.12 13.18
CA ARG A 31 15.74 4.21 13.82
C ARG A 31 16.20 5.56 13.26
N TYR A 32 15.25 6.43 12.97
CA TYR A 32 15.49 7.83 12.60
C TYR A 32 14.35 8.71 13.11
N ASN A 33 14.61 10.01 13.25
CA ASN A 33 13.65 10.97 13.74
C ASN A 33 13.26 11.96 12.63
N LYS A 34 12.03 11.85 12.13
CA LYS A 34 11.51 12.74 11.07
C LYS A 34 11.58 14.23 11.42
N THR A 35 11.41 14.57 12.70
CA THR A 35 11.52 15.95 13.17
C THR A 35 12.93 16.48 13.00
N GLU A 36 13.95 15.71 13.40
CA GLU A 36 15.36 16.11 13.27
C GLU A 36 15.76 16.28 11.79
N TYR A 37 15.33 15.38 10.92
CA TYR A 37 15.56 15.49 9.48
C TYR A 37 14.86 16.72 8.88
N ALA A 38 13.60 16.98 9.26
CA ALA A 38 12.88 18.16 8.80
C ALA A 38 13.56 19.45 9.26
N GLU A 39 13.98 19.54 10.53
CA GLU A 39 14.70 20.71 11.07
C GLU A 39 16.06 20.92 10.39
N ALA A 40 16.82 19.84 10.16
CA ALA A 40 18.10 19.90 9.46
C ALA A 40 17.93 20.33 8.00
N LEU A 41 16.87 19.87 7.34
CA LEU A 41 16.55 20.25 5.97
C LEU A 41 16.11 21.72 5.90
N MET A 42 15.24 22.19 6.79
CA MET A 42 14.77 23.58 6.82
C MET A 42 15.92 24.60 6.91
N ARG A 43 17.01 24.28 7.63
CA ARG A 43 18.22 25.15 7.69
C ARG A 43 18.93 25.32 6.33
N LYS A 44 18.58 24.51 5.33
CA LYS A 44 19.14 24.54 3.97
C LYS A 44 18.16 25.08 2.94
N LEU A 45 16.92 25.40 3.33
CA LEU A 45 15.87 25.87 2.44
C LEU A 45 15.60 27.36 2.67
N ASP A 46 15.00 28.02 1.68
CA ASP A 46 14.71 29.46 1.73
C ASP A 46 13.39 29.70 2.49
N ASP A 47 13.49 29.92 3.79
CA ASP A 47 12.37 30.21 4.72
C ASP A 47 11.18 29.22 4.64
N ARG A 48 11.45 27.95 4.31
CA ARG A 48 10.42 26.91 4.25
C ARG A 48 9.99 26.47 5.64
N SER A 49 8.68 26.43 5.85
CA SER A 49 8.10 25.88 7.08
C SER A 49 8.19 24.35 7.14
N ARG A 50 8.13 23.79 8.35
CA ARG A 50 8.04 22.34 8.56
C ARG A 50 6.86 21.72 7.80
N GLY A 51 5.70 22.37 7.83
CA GLY A 51 4.52 21.91 7.10
C GLY A 51 4.74 21.86 5.59
N SER A 52 5.50 22.82 5.03
CA SER A 52 5.89 22.82 3.61
C SER A 52 6.79 21.63 3.28
N VAL A 53 7.77 21.32 4.15
CA VAL A 53 8.65 20.14 4.01
C VAL A 53 7.86 18.84 4.08
N GLU A 54 6.97 18.69 5.07
CA GLU A 54 6.14 17.48 5.23
C GLU A 54 5.19 17.29 4.03
N PHE A 55 4.61 18.38 3.50
CA PHE A 55 3.82 18.34 2.28
C PHE A 55 4.66 17.88 1.08
N LYS A 56 5.88 18.40 0.92
CA LYS A 56 6.79 17.98 -0.15
C LYS A 56 7.17 16.51 -0.01
N HIS A 57 7.42 16.02 1.20
CA HIS A 57 7.64 14.60 1.46
C HIS A 57 6.43 13.74 1.08
N CYS A 58 5.19 14.21 1.33
CA CYS A 58 3.98 13.54 0.86
C CYS A 58 3.90 13.46 -0.68
N ASN A 59 4.37 14.49 -1.40
CA ASN A 59 4.49 14.43 -2.86
C ASN A 59 5.56 13.42 -3.30
N ILE A 60 6.71 13.36 -2.61
CA ILE A 60 7.77 12.39 -2.90
C ILE A 60 7.26 10.96 -2.69
N SER A 61 6.47 10.70 -1.63
CA SER A 61 5.83 9.40 -1.42
C SER A 61 4.92 9.01 -2.59
N ALA A 62 4.16 9.96 -3.16
CA ALA A 62 3.33 9.69 -4.33
C ALA A 62 4.15 9.34 -5.58
N VAL A 63 5.24 10.08 -5.83
CA VAL A 63 6.16 9.78 -6.94
C VAL A 63 6.79 8.40 -6.80
N LEU A 64 7.23 8.03 -5.59
CA LEU A 64 7.83 6.71 -5.34
C LEU A 64 6.85 5.57 -5.63
N LEU A 65 5.60 5.69 -5.20
CA LEU A 65 4.58 4.69 -5.49
C LEU A 65 4.30 4.56 -6.99
N GLU A 66 4.29 5.68 -7.74
CA GLU A 66 4.13 5.67 -9.19
C GLU A 66 5.32 4.99 -9.91
N LEU A 67 6.54 5.19 -9.38
CA LEU A 67 7.75 4.53 -9.84
C LEU A 67 7.89 3.07 -9.36
N GLY A 68 6.94 2.57 -8.56
CA GLY A 68 6.91 1.20 -8.05
C GLY A 68 7.83 0.91 -6.87
N TYR A 69 8.27 1.95 -6.15
CA TYR A 69 9.02 1.87 -4.90
C TYR A 69 8.11 1.94 -3.67
N PRO A 70 8.51 1.34 -2.53
CA PRO A 70 7.89 1.62 -1.24
C PRO A 70 8.17 3.07 -0.80
N SER A 71 7.32 3.58 0.10
CA SER A 71 7.42 4.92 0.67
C SER A 71 7.45 4.88 2.19
N ILE A 72 7.99 5.93 2.83
CA ILE A 72 8.03 6.07 4.28
C ILE A 72 6.62 6.19 4.85
N ASN A 73 6.28 5.29 5.79
CA ASN A 73 5.01 5.33 6.51
C ASN A 73 4.80 6.68 7.22
N GLY A 74 3.60 7.25 7.16
CA GLY A 74 3.25 8.52 7.82
C GLY A 74 3.38 9.78 6.97
N TYR A 75 4.10 9.74 5.84
CA TYR A 75 3.97 10.76 4.80
C TYR A 75 2.90 10.31 3.80
N LYS A 76 1.65 10.73 4.00
CA LYS A 76 0.52 10.26 3.17
C LYS A 76 0.67 10.74 1.71
N PRO A 77 0.75 9.85 0.71
CA PRO A 77 0.95 10.22 -0.69
C PRO A 77 0.00 11.31 -1.19
N ARG A 78 0.55 12.35 -1.83
CA ARG A 78 -0.21 13.41 -2.51
C ARG A 78 0.20 13.51 -3.99
N PHE A 79 -0.69 13.05 -4.87
CA PHE A 79 -0.43 12.89 -6.30
C PHE A 79 -0.50 14.19 -7.13
N ASN A 80 -0.94 15.30 -6.53
CA ASN A 80 -0.85 16.61 -7.17
C ASN A 80 0.55 17.20 -6.96
N TYR A 81 1.48 16.83 -7.84
CA TYR A 81 2.86 17.29 -7.83
C TYR A 81 3.29 17.76 -9.23
N GLN A 82 4.34 18.60 -9.28
CA GLN A 82 4.89 19.12 -10.53
C GLN A 82 5.82 18.10 -11.20
N LEU A 83 5.86 18.04 -12.53
CA LEU A 83 6.74 17.14 -13.29
C LEU A 83 8.23 17.27 -12.91
N GLU A 84 8.67 18.45 -12.48
CA GLU A 84 10.04 18.65 -11.99
C GLU A 84 10.36 17.71 -10.81
N LEU A 85 9.42 17.49 -9.90
CA LEU A 85 9.63 16.58 -8.77
C LEU A 85 9.88 15.14 -9.26
N LEU A 86 9.08 14.67 -10.22
CA LEU A 86 9.26 13.34 -10.82
C LEU A 86 10.68 13.20 -11.40
N SER A 87 11.11 14.18 -12.20
CA SER A 87 12.43 14.17 -12.83
C SER A 87 13.59 14.13 -11.82
N VAL A 88 13.46 14.84 -10.70
CA VAL A 88 14.49 14.87 -9.64
C VAL A 88 14.52 13.54 -8.90
N VAL A 89 13.36 12.96 -8.57
CA VAL A 89 13.29 11.65 -7.91
C VAL A 89 13.88 10.57 -8.79
N GLU A 90 13.52 10.50 -10.07
CA GLU A 90 14.09 9.54 -11.03
C GLU A 90 15.62 9.66 -11.12
N SER A 91 16.12 10.89 -11.26
CA SER A 91 17.56 11.14 -11.36
C SER A 91 18.31 10.71 -10.10
N GLN A 92 17.78 11.00 -8.91
CA GLN A 92 18.44 10.61 -7.67
C GLN A 92 18.34 9.11 -7.39
N LEU A 93 17.24 8.45 -7.74
CA LEU A 93 17.10 7.00 -7.61
C LEU A 93 18.07 6.25 -8.53
N ALA A 94 18.21 6.70 -9.78
CA ALA A 94 19.12 6.07 -10.75
C ALA A 94 20.59 6.05 -10.26
N GLY A 95 21.00 7.05 -9.48
CA GLY A 95 22.33 7.15 -8.90
C GLY A 95 22.49 6.62 -7.47
N ASN A 96 21.46 5.99 -6.88
CA ASN A 96 21.44 5.63 -5.46
C ASN A 96 21.33 4.11 -5.23
N PRO A 97 22.46 3.37 -5.30
CA PRO A 97 22.46 1.92 -5.07
C PRO A 97 22.09 1.52 -3.64
N VAL A 98 22.23 2.43 -2.67
CA VAL A 98 21.88 2.16 -1.27
C VAL A 98 20.37 2.03 -1.10
N VAL A 99 19.60 2.94 -1.69
CA VAL A 99 18.12 2.86 -1.67
C VAL A 99 17.64 1.64 -2.45
N ASP A 100 18.27 1.34 -3.58
CA ASP A 100 17.92 0.18 -4.42
C ASP A 100 18.12 -1.14 -3.65
N ALA A 101 19.29 -1.33 -3.05
CA ALA A 101 19.58 -2.50 -2.21
C ALA A 101 18.63 -2.61 -1.00
N ALA A 102 18.33 -1.48 -0.34
CA ALA A 102 17.41 -1.45 0.80
C ALA A 102 15.98 -1.83 0.37
N ALA A 103 15.49 -1.30 -0.75
CA ALA A 103 14.17 -1.62 -1.29
C ALA A 103 14.07 -3.09 -1.70
N GLN A 104 15.10 -3.61 -2.38
CA GLN A 104 15.16 -5.02 -2.75
C GLN A 104 15.12 -5.93 -1.53
N ALA A 105 15.98 -5.69 -0.54
CA ALA A 105 16.01 -6.47 0.70
C ALA A 105 14.67 -6.41 1.45
N ALA A 106 14.04 -5.24 1.49
CA ALA A 106 12.74 -5.06 2.15
C ALA A 106 11.62 -5.85 1.46
N VAL A 107 11.53 -5.87 0.12
CA VAL A 107 10.44 -6.61 -0.56
C VAL A 107 10.67 -8.12 -0.56
N GLU A 108 11.92 -8.58 -0.62
CA GLU A 108 12.28 -10.01 -0.66
C GLU A 108 12.25 -10.67 0.72
N ARG A 109 12.29 -9.87 1.81
CA ARG A 109 12.24 -10.39 3.17
C ARG A 109 11.04 -11.34 3.36
N PRO A 110 11.25 -12.60 3.77
CA PRO A 110 10.14 -13.50 4.08
C PRO A 110 9.27 -12.93 5.19
N ALA A 111 7.95 -13.12 5.07
CA ALA A 111 7.05 -12.85 6.18
C ALA A 111 6.90 -14.11 7.05
N ILE A 112 6.84 -13.90 8.35
CA ILE A 112 6.46 -14.93 9.32
C ILE A 112 5.02 -14.70 9.76
N GLU A 113 4.35 -15.77 10.18
CA GLU A 113 3.03 -15.65 10.81
C GLU A 113 3.15 -14.86 12.10
N ILE A 114 2.31 -13.83 12.24
CA ILE A 114 2.23 -13.02 13.46
C ILE A 114 0.97 -13.44 14.19
N PRO A 115 1.06 -13.90 15.44
CA PRO A 115 -0.13 -14.21 16.23
C PRO A 115 -1.03 -12.98 16.34
N VAL A 116 -2.33 -13.15 16.16
CA VAL A 116 -3.27 -12.07 16.48
C VAL A 116 -3.21 -11.84 17.99
N SER A 117 -2.68 -10.68 18.40
CA SER A 117 -2.70 -10.29 19.81
C SER A 117 -4.15 -10.08 20.24
N GLU A 118 -4.49 -10.36 21.51
CA GLU A 118 -5.85 -10.12 22.05
C GLU A 118 -6.27 -8.64 22.08
N SER A 119 -5.38 -7.71 21.70
CA SER A 119 -5.73 -6.29 21.64
C SER A 119 -6.63 -6.00 20.43
N HIS A 120 -7.75 -5.33 20.70
CA HIS A 120 -8.71 -4.83 19.69
C HIS A 120 -8.12 -3.76 18.75
N ASP A 121 -6.82 -3.46 18.86
CA ASP A 121 -6.12 -2.36 18.18
C ASP A 121 -5.71 -2.67 16.71
N VAL A 122 -6.05 -3.85 16.21
CA VAL A 122 -5.75 -4.25 14.82
C VAL A 122 -6.67 -3.53 13.83
N TRP A 123 -7.94 -3.31 14.20
CA TRP A 123 -8.92 -2.69 13.31
C TRP A 123 -8.77 -1.17 13.28
N VAL A 124 -8.65 -0.60 12.09
CA VAL A 124 -8.63 0.85 11.87
C VAL A 124 -9.73 1.25 10.90
N VAL A 125 -10.12 2.53 10.96
CA VAL A 125 -11.08 3.11 10.02
C VAL A 125 -10.46 3.17 8.63
N ALA A 126 -11.18 2.70 7.61
CA ALA A 126 -10.75 2.83 6.23
C ALA A 126 -10.46 4.30 5.89
N PRO A 127 -9.33 4.61 5.22
CA PRO A 127 -9.01 5.98 4.85
C PRO A 127 -10.12 6.53 3.94
N LYS A 128 -10.53 7.78 4.17
CA LYS A 128 -11.50 8.44 3.28
C LYS A 128 -10.87 8.55 1.88
N PRO A 129 -11.61 8.25 0.81
CA PRO A 129 -11.14 8.54 -0.54
C PRO A 129 -10.74 10.01 -0.62
N GLY A 130 -9.48 10.28 -0.97
CA GLY A 130 -9.09 11.63 -1.30
C GLY A 130 -9.85 12.05 -2.54
N ASN A 131 -10.61 13.15 -2.48
CA ASN A 131 -11.13 13.79 -3.68
C ASN A 131 -9.93 14.28 -4.51
N VAL A 132 -9.41 13.42 -5.38
CA VAL A 132 -8.40 13.80 -6.37
C VAL A 132 -8.92 13.38 -7.73
N ARG A 133 -9.72 14.27 -8.30
CA ARG A 133 -9.90 14.34 -9.74
C ARG A 133 -9.13 15.56 -10.22
N GLU A 134 -8.00 15.33 -10.87
CA GLU A 134 -7.60 16.07 -12.07
C GLU A 134 -6.62 15.20 -12.86
N LYS A 135 -6.77 15.25 -14.19
CA LYS A 135 -6.24 14.31 -15.16
C LYS A 135 -4.73 14.09 -14.95
N ALA A 136 -4.32 12.84 -14.66
CA ALA A 136 -3.04 12.39 -15.18
C ALA A 136 -3.09 12.66 -16.69
N ALA A 137 -2.11 13.40 -17.21
CA ALA A 137 -2.08 13.82 -18.60
C ALA A 137 -2.55 12.67 -19.51
N GLU A 138 -3.61 12.94 -20.26
CA GLU A 138 -4.22 12.01 -21.19
C GLU A 138 -3.15 11.43 -22.14
N TYR A 139 -3.06 10.10 -22.17
CA TYR A 139 -2.58 9.31 -23.31
C TYR A 139 -1.17 9.58 -23.85
N ALA A 140 -0.16 9.66 -22.98
CA ALA A 140 1.19 9.28 -23.36
C ALA A 140 1.59 8.01 -22.59
N PRO A 141 2.04 6.93 -23.24
CA PRO A 141 2.78 5.90 -22.51
C PRO A 141 4.01 6.58 -21.89
N ASN A 142 3.96 6.84 -20.58
CA ASN A 142 5.12 7.28 -19.82
C ASN A 142 6.06 6.07 -19.72
N PHE A 143 6.97 5.96 -20.70
CA PHE A 143 8.10 5.06 -20.65
C PHE A 143 9.11 5.59 -19.63
N LEU A 144 8.77 5.49 -18.34
CA LEU A 144 9.63 5.92 -17.24
C LEU A 144 10.86 5.00 -17.19
N PRO A 145 12.08 5.52 -17.42
CA PRO A 145 13.31 4.71 -17.46
C PRO A 145 13.60 4.00 -16.13
N VAL A 146 13.07 4.52 -15.02
CA VAL A 146 13.39 4.10 -13.63
C VAL A 146 12.21 3.38 -12.96
N ARG A 147 11.16 3.01 -13.69
CA ARG A 147 10.06 2.23 -13.09
C ARG A 147 10.58 0.86 -12.65
N ARG A 148 10.67 0.65 -11.34
CA ARG A 148 11.03 -0.64 -10.74
C ARG A 148 9.76 -1.40 -10.38
N ASP A 149 9.90 -2.71 -10.28
CA ASP A 149 8.80 -3.61 -9.97
C ASP A 149 8.75 -4.01 -8.49
N TYR A 150 9.32 -3.22 -7.56
CA TYR A 150 9.41 -3.60 -6.14
C TYR A 150 8.05 -3.91 -5.51
N LEU A 151 7.06 -3.03 -5.69
CA LEU A 151 5.69 -3.30 -5.21
C LEU A 151 5.05 -4.52 -5.91
N ALA A 152 5.36 -4.76 -7.19
CA ALA A 152 4.89 -5.94 -7.91
C ALA A 152 5.60 -7.23 -7.47
N ARG A 153 6.86 -7.15 -7.03
CA ARG A 153 7.61 -8.26 -6.43
C ARG A 153 7.07 -8.58 -5.05
N GLU A 154 6.82 -7.57 -4.22
CA GLU A 154 6.20 -7.75 -2.91
C GLU A 154 4.83 -8.43 -3.06
N ALA A 155 3.98 -7.96 -3.98
CA ALA A 155 2.68 -8.56 -4.23
C ALA A 155 2.76 -10.04 -4.69
N ARG A 156 3.87 -10.45 -5.32
CA ARG A 156 4.15 -11.85 -5.69
C ARG A 156 4.82 -12.65 -4.57
N ASN A 157 5.13 -12.03 -3.44
CA ASN A 157 5.75 -12.71 -2.30
C ASN A 157 4.72 -13.62 -1.62
N ARG A 158 4.73 -14.89 -2.03
CA ARG A 158 3.80 -15.92 -1.50
C ARG A 158 3.88 -16.09 0.02
N SER A 159 5.04 -15.85 0.63
CA SER A 159 5.15 -15.94 2.10
C SER A 159 4.36 -14.83 2.79
N LEU A 160 4.38 -13.62 2.23
CA LEU A 160 3.62 -12.47 2.74
C LEU A 160 2.11 -12.63 2.53
N GLY A 161 1.70 -13.04 1.32
CA GLY A 161 0.29 -13.33 1.02
C GLY A 161 -0.28 -14.35 1.99
N ARG A 162 0.36 -15.53 2.06
CA ARG A 162 -0.05 -16.62 2.95
C ARG A 162 -0.09 -16.21 4.43
N ALA A 163 0.93 -15.52 4.92
CA ALA A 163 0.97 -15.09 6.32
C ALA A 163 -0.18 -14.13 6.65
N GLY A 164 -0.54 -13.25 5.70
CA GLY A 164 -1.68 -12.35 5.85
C GLY A 164 -3.04 -13.05 5.77
N GLU A 165 -3.21 -14.03 4.88
CA GLU A 165 -4.42 -14.85 4.79
C GLU A 165 -4.68 -15.61 6.09
N LEU A 166 -3.63 -16.23 6.66
CA LEU A 166 -3.72 -16.93 7.95
C LEU A 166 -4.00 -15.98 9.12
N PHE A 167 -3.42 -14.77 9.09
CA PHE A 167 -3.72 -13.74 10.06
C PHE A 167 -5.21 -13.35 10.03
N VAL A 168 -5.78 -13.15 8.85
CA VAL A 168 -7.21 -12.83 8.68
C VAL A 168 -8.10 -14.00 9.08
N LEU A 169 -7.68 -15.24 8.82
CA LEU A 169 -8.39 -16.44 9.26
C LEU A 169 -8.57 -16.47 10.78
N ASP A 170 -7.48 -16.28 11.54
CA ASP A 170 -7.52 -16.21 13.02
C ASP A 170 -8.33 -14.99 13.49
N LEU A 171 -8.19 -13.84 12.82
CA LEU A 171 -8.93 -12.62 13.14
C LEU A 171 -10.45 -12.82 13.04
N GLU A 172 -10.94 -13.46 11.98
CA GLU A 172 -12.36 -13.73 11.78
C GLU A 172 -12.90 -14.82 12.72
N ALA A 173 -12.11 -15.87 12.98
CA ALA A 173 -12.48 -16.89 13.95
C ALA A 173 -12.66 -16.27 15.35
N ARG A 174 -11.73 -15.41 15.78
CA ARG A 174 -11.83 -14.68 17.05
C ARG A 174 -13.01 -13.71 17.10
N ARG A 175 -13.29 -12.99 16.01
CA ARG A 175 -14.46 -12.11 15.91
C ARG A 175 -15.75 -12.89 16.17
N LEU A 176 -15.93 -14.02 15.48
CA LEU A 176 -17.12 -14.87 15.67
C LEU A 176 -17.16 -15.48 17.08
N HIS A 177 -16.02 -15.90 17.63
CA HIS A 177 -15.94 -16.41 18.99
C HIS A 177 -16.37 -15.36 20.02
N ALA A 178 -15.89 -14.12 19.89
CA ALA A 178 -16.24 -13.00 20.76
C ALA A 178 -17.74 -12.62 20.66
N GLU A 179 -18.37 -12.84 19.51
CA GLU A 179 -19.82 -12.68 19.29
C GLU A 179 -20.65 -13.88 19.81
N GLY A 180 -20.02 -14.87 20.47
CA GLY A 180 -20.68 -16.07 20.98
C GLY A 180 -21.02 -17.10 19.90
N LYS A 181 -20.45 -16.99 18.70
CA LYS A 181 -20.73 -17.84 17.53
C LYS A 181 -19.68 -18.93 17.34
N LYS A 182 -19.40 -19.70 18.39
CA LYS A 182 -18.35 -20.73 18.39
C LYS A 182 -18.44 -21.71 17.21
N LEU A 183 -19.63 -22.21 16.89
CA LEU A 183 -19.82 -23.13 15.77
C LEU A 183 -19.54 -22.49 14.40
N LEU A 184 -19.73 -21.18 14.26
CA LEU A 184 -19.37 -20.47 13.03
C LEU A 184 -17.86 -20.18 12.99
N SER A 185 -17.23 -19.88 14.14
CA SER A 185 -15.77 -19.66 14.19
C SER A 185 -14.98 -20.91 13.75
N GLU A 186 -15.48 -22.11 14.07
CA GLU A 186 -14.85 -23.38 13.68
C GLU A 186 -15.05 -23.69 12.18
N ARG A 187 -15.93 -22.97 11.50
CA ARG A 187 -16.24 -23.14 10.07
C ARG A 187 -15.54 -22.12 9.18
N VAL A 188 -14.78 -21.18 9.74
CA VAL A 188 -14.01 -20.22 8.94
C VAL A 188 -12.96 -21.01 8.15
N GLU A 189 -12.90 -20.79 6.84
CA GLU A 189 -12.10 -21.62 5.92
C GLU A 189 -11.13 -20.76 5.11
N HIS A 190 -9.87 -21.23 5.00
CA HIS A 190 -8.89 -20.69 4.06
C HIS A 190 -9.11 -21.34 2.68
N VAL A 191 -9.95 -20.69 1.88
CA VAL A 191 -10.47 -21.21 0.61
C VAL A 191 -9.39 -21.30 -0.46
N ALA A 192 -8.50 -20.30 -0.54
CA ALA A 192 -7.38 -20.32 -1.49
C ALA A 192 -6.49 -21.56 -1.33
N ALA A 193 -6.30 -22.03 -0.09
CA ALA A 193 -5.51 -23.22 0.20
C ALA A 193 -6.29 -24.54 -0.03
N SER A 194 -7.60 -24.58 0.21
CA SER A 194 -8.40 -25.81 0.14
C SER A 194 -8.99 -26.09 -1.26
N LYS A 195 -9.39 -25.04 -1.98
CA LYS A 195 -10.16 -25.11 -3.24
C LYS A 195 -9.48 -24.41 -4.42
N GLY A 196 -8.35 -23.73 -4.17
CA GLY A 196 -7.58 -22.97 -5.14
C GLY A 196 -8.00 -21.49 -5.24
N ASP A 197 -7.20 -20.70 -5.95
CA ASP A 197 -7.34 -19.24 -6.12
C ASP A 197 -8.43 -18.83 -7.14
N GLY A 198 -9.02 -19.79 -7.84
CA GLY A 198 -9.99 -19.54 -8.91
C GLY A 198 -11.35 -18.98 -8.45
N LEU A 199 -11.64 -18.98 -7.14
CA LEU A 199 -12.95 -18.59 -6.60
C LEU A 199 -13.13 -17.08 -6.41
N GLY A 200 -12.03 -16.31 -6.45
CA GLY A 200 -12.02 -14.85 -6.36
C GLY A 200 -12.15 -14.28 -4.93
N TYR A 201 -11.83 -15.08 -3.91
CA TYR A 201 -11.71 -14.69 -2.50
C TYR A 201 -10.82 -15.70 -1.75
N ASP A 202 -10.20 -15.27 -0.65
CA ASP A 202 -9.23 -16.07 0.10
C ASP A 202 -9.83 -16.78 1.32
N VAL A 203 -10.73 -16.11 2.04
CA VAL A 203 -11.28 -16.58 3.31
C VAL A 203 -12.81 -16.60 3.26
N LEU A 204 -13.41 -17.72 3.64
CA LEU A 204 -14.85 -17.82 3.92
C LEU A 204 -15.07 -17.63 5.41
N SER A 205 -15.82 -16.59 5.77
CA SER A 205 -16.29 -16.30 7.13
C SER A 205 -17.81 -16.20 7.14
N TYR A 206 -18.39 -15.77 8.27
CA TYR A 206 -19.83 -15.65 8.45
C TYR A 206 -20.19 -14.40 9.23
N GLU A 207 -21.37 -13.85 8.97
CA GLU A 207 -22.04 -12.90 9.85
C GLU A 207 -22.61 -13.62 11.09
N SER A 208 -22.99 -12.87 12.11
CA SER A 208 -23.54 -13.43 13.36
C SER A 208 -24.89 -14.15 13.18
N ASP A 209 -25.61 -13.84 12.10
CA ASP A 209 -26.84 -14.50 11.65
C ASP A 209 -26.59 -15.75 10.78
N GLY A 210 -25.32 -16.05 10.47
CA GLY A 210 -24.91 -17.20 9.68
C GLY A 210 -24.83 -16.96 8.17
N ARG A 211 -25.14 -15.76 7.67
CA ARG A 211 -24.87 -15.42 6.26
C ARG A 211 -23.37 -15.51 5.98
N GLU A 212 -23.02 -16.00 4.80
CA GLU A 212 -21.62 -16.05 4.37
C GLU A 212 -21.02 -14.64 4.27
N ARG A 213 -19.72 -14.56 4.53
CA ARG A 213 -18.88 -13.40 4.28
C ARG A 213 -17.69 -13.86 3.45
N LEU A 214 -17.56 -13.34 2.23
CA LEU A 214 -16.46 -13.66 1.32
C LEU A 214 -15.38 -12.62 1.48
N ILE A 215 -14.18 -13.03 1.87
CA ILE A 215 -13.09 -12.10 2.21
C ILE A 215 -11.93 -12.29 1.26
N GLU A 216 -11.57 -11.21 0.58
CA GLU A 216 -10.33 -11.08 -0.17
C GLU A 216 -9.29 -10.34 0.67
N VAL A 217 -8.09 -10.91 0.81
CA VAL A 217 -7.03 -10.41 1.68
C VAL A 217 -5.91 -9.84 0.83
N LYS A 218 -5.66 -8.54 0.96
CA LYS A 218 -4.54 -7.89 0.29
C LYS A 218 -3.55 -7.39 1.35
N THR A 219 -2.42 -8.07 1.45
CA THR A 219 -1.38 -7.85 2.45
C THR A 219 -0.22 -7.03 1.90
N THR A 220 0.32 -6.11 2.70
CA THR A 220 1.59 -5.42 2.43
C THR A 220 2.39 -5.22 3.72
N ALA A 221 3.71 -5.25 3.64
CA ALA A 221 4.57 -4.86 4.75
C ALA A 221 4.64 -3.34 4.93
N PHE A 222 4.19 -2.58 3.94
CA PHE A 222 4.23 -1.12 3.90
C PHE A 222 2.89 -0.50 4.33
N GLY A 223 2.72 0.80 4.13
CA GLY A 223 1.60 1.57 4.66
C GLY A 223 0.25 1.34 3.98
N GLU A 224 -0.79 1.88 4.63
CA GLU A 224 -2.22 1.71 4.30
C GLU A 224 -2.61 2.08 2.85
N LEU A 225 -1.87 3.01 2.23
CA LEU A 225 -2.13 3.53 0.87
C LEU A 225 -1.23 2.90 -0.21
N THR A 226 -0.43 1.88 0.14
CA THR A 226 0.37 1.13 -0.84
C THR A 226 -0.57 0.50 -1.88
N PRO A 227 -0.35 0.73 -3.20
CA PRO A 227 -1.12 0.08 -4.26
C PRO A 227 -1.04 -1.43 -4.17
N PHE A 228 -2.07 -2.11 -4.64
CA PHE A 228 -2.17 -3.56 -4.64
C PHE A 228 -2.80 -4.04 -5.94
N TYR A 229 -2.56 -5.32 -6.24
CA TYR A 229 -3.05 -5.96 -7.46
C TYR A 229 -4.33 -6.72 -7.15
N VAL A 230 -5.28 -6.65 -8.06
CA VAL A 230 -6.51 -7.44 -8.03
C VAL A 230 -6.63 -8.25 -9.32
N SER A 231 -7.13 -9.48 -9.20
CA SER A 231 -7.35 -10.34 -10.35
C SER A 231 -8.72 -10.10 -10.99
N ARG A 232 -8.89 -10.58 -12.23
CA ARG A 232 -10.19 -10.55 -12.92
C ARG A 232 -11.27 -11.31 -12.13
N ASN A 233 -10.90 -12.42 -11.51
CA ASN A 233 -11.84 -13.25 -10.77
C ASN A 233 -12.30 -12.57 -9.48
N GLU A 234 -11.40 -11.87 -8.79
CA GLU A 234 -11.74 -11.06 -7.60
C GLU A 234 -12.71 -9.94 -7.95
N ILE A 235 -12.44 -9.20 -9.04
CA ILE A 235 -13.37 -8.14 -9.51
C ILE A 235 -14.74 -8.74 -9.81
N ALA A 236 -14.78 -9.82 -10.62
CA ALA A 236 -16.02 -10.48 -10.99
C ALA A 236 -16.80 -11.01 -9.76
N ARG A 237 -16.10 -11.63 -8.81
CA ARG A 237 -16.69 -12.12 -7.56
C ARG A 237 -17.23 -10.98 -6.71
N SER A 238 -16.46 -9.92 -6.55
CA SER A 238 -16.86 -8.75 -5.75
C SER A 238 -18.12 -8.06 -6.30
N ASN A 239 -18.29 -8.08 -7.63
CA ASN A 239 -19.47 -7.53 -8.29
C ASN A 239 -20.69 -8.47 -8.18
N ALA A 240 -20.47 -9.79 -8.31
CA ALA A 240 -21.55 -10.77 -8.24
C ALA A 240 -22.12 -10.97 -6.83
N ASP A 241 -21.27 -10.89 -5.80
CA ASP A 241 -21.60 -11.18 -4.40
C ASP A 241 -21.38 -9.96 -3.48
N ALA A 242 -21.63 -8.75 -3.99
CA ALA A 242 -21.27 -7.49 -3.33
C ALA A 242 -21.84 -7.35 -1.90
N ASP A 243 -23.04 -7.87 -1.62
CA ASP A 243 -23.65 -7.81 -0.29
C ASP A 243 -22.81 -8.54 0.77
N LYS A 244 -22.15 -9.64 0.39
CA LYS A 244 -21.32 -10.47 1.27
C LYS A 244 -19.81 -10.36 1.05
N TYR A 245 -19.37 -9.66 0.01
CA TYR A 245 -17.94 -9.48 -0.28
C TYR A 245 -17.30 -8.41 0.60
N ARG A 246 -16.09 -8.67 1.09
CA ARG A 246 -15.26 -7.76 1.87
C ARG A 246 -13.82 -7.83 1.36
N LEU A 247 -13.26 -6.68 0.99
CA LEU A 247 -11.82 -6.54 0.78
C LEU A 247 -11.16 -6.13 2.09
N TYR A 248 -10.25 -6.95 2.61
CA TYR A 248 -9.45 -6.64 3.79
C TYR A 248 -8.06 -6.16 3.35
N ARG A 249 -7.73 -4.92 3.73
CA ARG A 249 -6.38 -4.35 3.54
C ARG A 249 -5.59 -4.50 4.82
N LEU A 250 -4.64 -5.42 4.79
CA LEU A 250 -3.71 -5.71 5.87
C LEU A 250 -2.37 -5.04 5.55
N PHE A 251 -1.93 -4.14 6.43
CA PHE A 251 -0.76 -3.28 6.20
C PHE A 251 0.09 -3.16 7.47
N ASP A 252 1.28 -2.56 7.35
CA ASP A 252 2.31 -2.55 8.40
C ASP A 252 2.64 -3.97 8.91
N PHE A 253 2.45 -4.99 8.06
CA PHE A 253 2.30 -6.38 8.51
C PHE A 253 3.51 -6.88 9.30
N ARG A 254 4.74 -6.54 8.92
CA ARG A 254 5.94 -7.08 9.59
C ARG A 254 6.26 -6.45 10.95
N GLU A 255 5.62 -5.34 11.30
CA GLU A 255 5.89 -4.63 12.56
C GLU A 255 4.68 -4.63 13.48
N LYS A 256 3.61 -3.97 13.05
CA LYS A 256 2.37 -3.82 13.81
C LYS A 256 1.20 -3.91 12.84
N PRO A 257 0.75 -5.14 12.51
CA PRO A 257 -0.33 -5.36 11.57
C PRO A 257 -1.57 -4.54 11.92
N LYS A 258 -2.13 -3.89 10.91
CA LYS A 258 -3.42 -3.18 10.99
C LYS A 258 -4.28 -3.58 9.82
N VAL A 259 -5.59 -3.56 10.04
CA VAL A 259 -6.59 -3.96 9.05
C VAL A 259 -7.67 -2.90 8.95
N PHE A 260 -8.03 -2.54 7.72
CA PHE A 260 -9.34 -1.96 7.42
C PHE A 260 -10.06 -2.82 6.39
N GLN A 261 -11.39 -2.71 6.36
CA GLN A 261 -12.22 -3.41 5.39
C GLN A 261 -12.96 -2.44 4.47
N LEU A 262 -13.22 -2.89 3.24
CA LEU A 262 -14.03 -2.22 2.24
C LEU A 262 -15.16 -3.17 1.80
N PRO A 263 -16.42 -2.91 2.20
CA PRO A 263 -17.54 -3.79 1.88
C PRO A 263 -18.09 -3.54 0.48
N GLY A 264 -18.41 -4.60 -0.26
CA GLY A 264 -18.98 -4.50 -1.60
C GLY A 264 -17.99 -4.74 -2.73
N SER A 265 -18.38 -4.32 -3.92
CA SER A 265 -17.55 -4.34 -5.12
C SER A 265 -16.26 -3.56 -4.92
N ILE A 266 -15.13 -4.10 -5.38
CA ILE A 266 -13.83 -3.43 -5.31
C ILE A 266 -13.88 -2.06 -6.03
N GLU A 267 -14.59 -1.99 -7.17
CA GLU A 267 -14.72 -0.78 -8.00
C GLU A 267 -15.48 0.37 -7.31
N ALA A 268 -16.25 0.08 -6.25
CA ALA A 268 -16.92 1.14 -5.47
C ALA A 268 -15.94 1.91 -4.58
N HIS A 269 -14.78 1.32 -4.27
CA HIS A 269 -13.79 1.88 -3.33
C HIS A 269 -12.43 2.16 -3.98
N CYS A 270 -12.12 1.51 -5.08
CA CYS A 270 -10.81 1.54 -5.72
C CYS A 270 -10.94 1.96 -7.19
N ARG A 271 -10.02 2.84 -7.61
CA ARG A 271 -9.77 3.07 -9.03
C ARG A 271 -8.91 1.92 -9.55
N LEU A 272 -9.35 1.28 -10.64
CA LEU A 272 -8.62 0.22 -11.30
C LEU A 272 -7.89 0.77 -12.52
N ASP A 273 -6.57 0.63 -12.56
CA ASP A 273 -5.76 0.90 -13.75
C ASP A 273 -5.26 -0.44 -14.33
N PRO A 274 -5.37 -0.66 -15.65
CA PRO A 274 -4.98 -1.91 -16.27
C PRO A 274 -3.45 -2.07 -16.27
N VAL A 275 -2.96 -3.19 -15.74
CA VAL A 275 -1.50 -3.45 -15.60
C VAL A 275 -0.96 -4.50 -16.58
N THR A 276 -1.77 -5.51 -16.92
CA THR A 276 -1.38 -6.61 -17.81
C THR A 276 -2.55 -6.94 -18.73
N TYR A 277 -2.25 -7.18 -20.01
CA TYR A 277 -3.23 -7.61 -21.01
C TYR A 277 -2.91 -9.02 -21.47
N LEU A 278 -3.94 -9.86 -21.59
CA LEU A 278 -3.83 -11.16 -22.25
C LEU A 278 -4.20 -11.01 -23.73
N ALA A 279 -3.22 -11.14 -24.62
CA ALA A 279 -3.46 -11.15 -26.05
C ALA A 279 -3.89 -12.56 -26.51
N ARG A 280 -4.90 -12.61 -27.38
CA ARG A 280 -5.28 -13.82 -28.13
C ARG A 280 -5.35 -13.45 -29.60
N PHE A 281 -5.09 -14.41 -30.48
CA PHE A 281 -5.33 -14.20 -31.91
C PHE A 281 -6.81 -13.90 -32.14
N ASN A 282 -7.07 -12.92 -32.99
CA ASN A 282 -8.42 -12.71 -33.50
C ASN A 282 -8.76 -13.95 -34.35
N SER A 283 -9.70 -14.76 -33.86
CA SER A 283 -10.28 -15.89 -34.61
C SER A 283 -11.30 -15.37 -35.62
#